data_AF-A0A3A0FHJ2-F1
#
_entry.id   AF-A0A3A0FHJ2-F1
#
_cell.length_a   1.000
_cell.length_b   1.000
_cell.length_c   1.000
_cell.angle_alpha   90.00
_cell.angle_beta   90.00
_cell.angle_gamma   90.00
#
_symmetry.space_group_name_H-M   'P 1'
#
loop_
_entity.id
_entity.type
_entity.pdbx_description
1 polymer ?
#
loop_
_entity_poly.entity_id
_entity_poly.type
_entity_poly.pdbx_seq_one_letter_code
_entity_poly.pdbx_strand_id
1 'polypeptide(L)'
;MQLLALPGFLAFFFVSLWVGVRLLLQARRTRELPELLLGVGVLCIGPVGFGLVMLAAAAGARDPHAPSWIAGLSACAVAAGASAKAIFNWKIYHPRSRAVAAFAFAGIGALALAIVGDGMTTGFAPASWMQPGWVLLRQFVQIAVLLWGASEALFWWRRMGRRLRIGIGDPLVANRFLLWAIGAGMAGLGSAIGLAVGLVHGRPMNELPELTLAMSLFGTVSAVSLWLAFAAPAFYKRWVRAPRRAEV
;
A
#
# COMPACT_ATOMS: atom_id res chain seq x y z
N MET A 1 2.49 3.04 -25.25
CA MET A 1 2.66 3.49 -23.84
C MET A 1 1.97 2.56 -22.84
N GLN A 2 0.67 2.27 -22.97
CA GLN A 2 -0.06 1.38 -22.03
C GLN A 2 0.59 0.00 -21.82
N LEU A 3 1.11 -0.61 -22.89
CA LEU A 3 1.84 -1.90 -22.81
C LEU A 3 3.11 -1.84 -21.95
N LEU A 4 3.74 -0.66 -21.80
CA LEU A 4 4.93 -0.49 -20.95
C LEU A 4 4.59 -0.32 -19.47
N ALA A 5 3.36 0.12 -19.17
CA ALA A 5 2.89 0.24 -17.79
C ALA A 5 2.34 -1.09 -17.23
N LEU A 6 1.91 -1.98 -18.12
CA LEU A 6 1.32 -3.27 -17.75
C LEU A 6 2.26 -4.17 -16.90
N PRO A 7 3.57 -4.29 -17.19
CA PRO A 7 4.46 -5.16 -16.42
C PRO A 7 4.56 -4.78 -14.94
N GLY A 8 4.67 -3.48 -14.62
CA GLY A 8 4.78 -3.02 -13.24
C GLY A 8 3.49 -3.22 -12.46
N PHE A 9 2.35 -2.99 -13.11
CA PHE A 9 1.04 -3.32 -12.55
C PHE A 9 0.90 -4.83 -12.27
N LEU A 10 1.18 -5.68 -13.26
CA LEU A 10 1.07 -7.14 -13.12
C LEU A 10 2.03 -7.67 -12.05
N ALA A 11 3.28 -7.18 -12.02
CA ALA A 11 4.24 -7.54 -11.00
C ALA A 11 3.73 -7.20 -9.60
N PHE A 12 3.23 -5.97 -9.40
CA PHE A 12 2.63 -5.57 -8.13
C PHE A 12 1.41 -6.42 -7.78
N PHE A 13 0.49 -6.64 -8.72
CA PHE A 13 -0.72 -7.43 -8.53
C PHE A 13 -0.40 -8.86 -8.09
N PHE A 14 0.43 -9.59 -8.83
CA PHE A 14 0.71 -10.99 -8.51
C PHE A 14 1.54 -11.13 -7.23
N VAL A 15 2.52 -10.26 -7.00
CA VAL A 15 3.31 -10.30 -5.77
C VAL A 15 2.45 -9.98 -4.55
N SER A 16 1.62 -8.95 -4.61
CA SER A 16 0.73 -8.59 -3.50
C SER A 16 -0.34 -9.65 -3.23
N LEU A 17 -0.87 -10.32 -4.27
CA LEU A 17 -1.77 -11.45 -4.13
C LEU A 17 -1.10 -12.61 -3.39
N TRP A 18 0.06 -13.02 -3.89
CA TRP A 18 0.82 -14.11 -3.30
C TRP A 18 1.20 -13.83 -1.84
N VAL A 19 1.79 -12.66 -1.58
CA VAL A 19 2.22 -12.25 -0.23
C VAL A 19 1.02 -12.10 0.70
N GLY A 20 -0.05 -11.46 0.24
CA GLY A 20 -1.29 -11.28 1.01
C GLY A 20 -1.89 -12.62 1.43
N VAL A 21 -2.12 -13.54 0.49
CA VAL A 21 -2.66 -14.88 0.78
C VAL A 21 -1.75 -15.64 1.72
N ARG A 22 -0.43 -15.63 1.48
CA ARG A 22 0.53 -16.33 2.35
C ARG A 22 0.50 -15.79 3.78
N LEU A 23 0.42 -14.48 3.97
CA LEU A 23 0.34 -13.86 5.30
C LEU A 23 -0.97 -14.20 6.01
N LEU A 24 -2.09 -14.27 5.29
CA LEU A 24 -3.37 -14.70 5.87
C LEU A 24 -3.34 -16.18 6.29
N LEU A 25 -2.73 -17.05 5.48
CA LEU A 25 -2.53 -18.46 5.82
C LEU A 25 -1.59 -18.61 7.03
N GLN A 26 -0.55 -17.78 7.12
CA GLN A 26 0.34 -17.73 8.27
C GLN A 26 -0.41 -17.28 9.53
N ALA A 27 -1.20 -16.21 9.44
CA ALA A 27 -2.01 -15.69 10.54
C ALA A 27 -3.02 -16.72 11.06
N ARG A 28 -3.58 -17.57 10.18
CA ARG A 28 -4.44 -18.68 10.60
C ARG A 28 -3.69 -19.72 11.45
N ARG A 29 -2.40 -19.96 11.17
CA ARG A 29 -1.56 -20.93 11.87
C ARG A 29 -1.01 -20.39 13.19
N THR A 30 -0.51 -19.17 13.18
CA THR A 30 0.12 -18.51 14.34
C THR A 30 -0.90 -17.86 15.27
N ARG A 31 -2.07 -17.46 14.74
CA ARG A 31 -3.07 -16.61 15.40
C ARG A 31 -2.53 -15.24 15.80
N GLU A 32 -1.47 -14.79 15.14
CA GLU A 32 -0.83 -13.50 15.41
C GLU A 32 -1.50 -12.37 14.62
N LEU A 33 -1.94 -11.34 15.34
CA LEU A 33 -2.61 -10.17 14.77
C LEU A 33 -1.78 -9.43 13.68
N PRO A 34 -0.45 -9.25 13.82
CA PRO A 34 0.33 -8.53 12.82
C PRO A 34 0.28 -9.13 11.42
N GLU A 35 0.28 -10.46 11.33
CA GLU A 35 0.26 -11.18 10.05
C GLU A 35 -1.10 -11.06 9.38
N LEU A 36 -2.19 -11.10 10.17
CA LEU A 36 -3.54 -10.85 9.69
C LEU A 36 -3.66 -9.43 9.12
N LEU A 37 -3.26 -8.42 9.89
CA LEU A 37 -3.38 -7.02 9.49
C LEU A 37 -2.53 -6.69 8.25
N LEU A 38 -1.32 -7.24 8.15
CA LEU A 38 -0.49 -7.10 6.96
C LEU A 38 -1.10 -7.82 5.75
N GLY A 39 -1.58 -9.06 5.94
CA GLY A 39 -2.21 -9.83 4.88
C GLY A 39 -3.44 -9.15 4.31
N VAL A 40 -4.36 -8.70 5.18
CA VAL A 40 -5.54 -7.91 4.80
C VAL A 40 -5.11 -6.60 4.14
N GLY A 41 -4.16 -5.87 4.74
CA GLY A 41 -3.68 -4.60 4.21
C GLY A 41 -3.13 -4.71 2.78
N VAL A 42 -2.30 -5.71 2.52
CA VAL A 42 -1.70 -5.94 1.19
C VAL A 42 -2.74 -6.44 0.18
N LEU A 43 -3.58 -7.41 0.57
CA LEU A 43 -4.55 -8.03 -0.33
C LEU A 43 -5.69 -7.07 -0.71
N CYS A 44 -6.20 -6.33 0.28
CA CYS A 44 -7.33 -5.43 0.07
C CYS A 44 -6.92 -4.14 -0.66
N ILE A 45 -5.73 -3.59 -0.43
CA ILE A 45 -5.23 -2.43 -1.20
C ILE A 45 -4.83 -2.88 -2.62
N GLY A 46 -4.00 -3.92 -2.73
CA GLY A 46 -3.42 -4.34 -4.02
C GLY A 46 -4.42 -5.08 -4.91
N PRO A 47 -4.46 -6.43 -4.91
CA PRO A 47 -5.20 -7.18 -5.91
C PRO A 47 -6.71 -6.95 -5.88
N VAL A 48 -7.31 -6.89 -4.68
CA VAL A 48 -8.77 -6.70 -4.58
C VAL A 48 -9.12 -5.25 -4.91
N GLY A 49 -8.53 -4.29 -4.20
CA GLY A 49 -8.77 -2.86 -4.41
C GLY A 49 -8.45 -2.41 -5.83
N PHE A 50 -7.16 -2.38 -6.20
CA PHE A 50 -6.73 -1.94 -7.53
C PHE A 50 -7.23 -2.84 -8.67
N GLY A 51 -7.33 -4.16 -8.46
CA GLY A 51 -7.88 -5.05 -9.48
C GLY A 51 -9.33 -4.72 -9.83
N LEU A 52 -10.15 -4.41 -8.82
CA LEU A 52 -11.52 -3.94 -9.05
C LEU A 52 -11.57 -2.56 -9.72
N VAL A 53 -10.63 -1.64 -9.43
CA VAL A 53 -10.55 -0.36 -10.17
C VAL A 53 -10.32 -0.62 -11.66
N MET A 54 -9.37 -1.51 -12.00
CA MET A 54 -9.09 -1.85 -13.40
C MET A 54 -10.27 -2.55 -14.06
N LEU A 55 -10.97 -3.41 -13.32
CA LEU A 55 -12.19 -4.06 -13.82
C LEU A 55 -13.31 -3.05 -14.07
N ALA A 56 -13.51 -2.07 -13.17
CA ALA A 56 -14.50 -1.00 -13.36
C ALA A 56 -14.18 -0.18 -14.62
N ALA A 57 -12.91 0.17 -14.84
CA ALA A 57 -12.46 0.89 -16.01
C ALA A 57 -12.71 0.09 -17.31
N ALA A 58 -12.45 -1.22 -17.30
CA ALA A 58 -12.71 -2.09 -18.45
C ALA A 58 -14.21 -2.32 -18.71
N ALA A 59 -15.02 -2.41 -17.64
CA ALA A 59 -16.46 -2.62 -17.73
C ALA A 59 -17.21 -1.40 -18.27
N GLY A 60 -16.71 -0.18 -18.03
CA GLY A 60 -17.35 1.06 -18.47
C GLY A 60 -17.55 1.20 -19.98
N ALA A 61 -16.82 0.42 -20.77
CA ALA A 61 -17.02 0.36 -22.22
C ALA A 61 -18.27 -0.45 -22.65
N ARG A 62 -18.85 -1.26 -21.74
CA ARG A 62 -19.93 -2.21 -22.05
C ARG A 62 -21.23 -1.91 -21.33
N ASP A 63 -21.16 -1.42 -20.10
CA ASP A 63 -22.32 -1.13 -19.25
C ASP A 63 -22.10 0.18 -18.50
N PRO A 64 -22.96 1.20 -18.65
CA PRO A 64 -22.86 2.47 -17.93
C PRO A 64 -22.99 2.35 -16.40
N HIS A 65 -23.66 1.32 -15.88
CA HIS A 65 -23.93 1.17 -14.44
C HIS A 65 -22.95 0.24 -13.73
N ALA A 66 -22.34 -0.71 -14.45
CA ALA A 66 -21.37 -1.62 -13.87
C ALA A 66 -20.17 -0.94 -13.17
N PRO A 67 -19.60 0.16 -13.69
CA PRO A 67 -18.45 0.81 -13.08
C PRO A 67 -18.69 1.28 -11.65
N SER A 68 -19.89 1.80 -11.35
CA SER A 68 -20.18 2.42 -10.06
C SER A 68 -20.16 1.42 -8.91
N TRP A 69 -20.82 0.27 -9.03
CA TRP A 69 -20.82 -0.73 -7.96
C TRP A 69 -19.45 -1.41 -7.79
N ILE A 70 -18.73 -1.64 -8.90
CA ILE A 70 -17.36 -2.18 -8.86
C ILE A 70 -16.41 -1.17 -8.19
N ALA A 71 -16.55 0.12 -8.52
CA ALA A 71 -15.78 1.21 -7.90
C ALA A 71 -16.10 1.34 -6.41
N GLY A 72 -17.37 1.21 -6.01
CA GLY A 72 -17.78 1.17 -4.60
C GLY A 72 -17.15 0.00 -3.84
N LEU A 73 -17.20 -1.21 -4.40
CA LEU A 73 -16.57 -2.39 -3.80
C LEU A 73 -15.05 -2.22 -3.70
N SER A 74 -14.42 -1.68 -4.74
CA SER A 74 -13.00 -1.31 -4.72
C SER A 74 -12.69 -0.31 -3.60
N ALA A 75 -13.49 0.76 -3.47
CA ALA A 75 -13.32 1.78 -2.45
C ALA A 75 -13.36 1.18 -1.03
N CYS A 76 -14.35 0.32 -0.77
CA CYS A 76 -14.48 -0.41 0.48
C CYS A 76 -13.28 -1.33 0.74
N ALA A 77 -12.82 -2.07 -0.27
CA ALA A 77 -11.64 -2.94 -0.15
C ALA A 77 -10.38 -2.12 0.19
N VAL A 78 -10.07 -1.06 -0.56
CA VAL A 78 -8.90 -0.22 -0.30
C VAL A 78 -8.97 0.40 1.09
N ALA A 79 -10.14 0.88 1.52
CA ALA A 79 -10.32 1.41 2.87
C ALA A 79 -10.11 0.35 3.95
N ALA A 80 -10.66 -0.86 3.79
CA ALA A 80 -10.43 -1.95 4.74
C ALA A 80 -8.93 -2.27 4.86
N GLY A 81 -8.21 -2.30 3.73
CA GLY A 81 -6.76 -2.50 3.73
C GLY A 81 -5.98 -1.34 4.36
N ALA A 82 -6.39 -0.10 4.13
CA ALA A 82 -5.79 1.08 4.76
C ALA A 82 -6.06 1.09 6.28
N SER A 83 -7.28 0.76 6.72
CA SER A 83 -7.62 0.60 8.13
C SER A 83 -6.78 -0.48 8.79
N ALA A 84 -6.61 -1.64 8.14
CA ALA A 84 -5.74 -2.71 8.64
C ALA A 84 -4.29 -2.25 8.80
N LYS A 85 -3.76 -1.47 7.84
CA LYS A 85 -2.42 -0.86 7.93
C LYS A 85 -2.31 0.18 9.04
N ALA A 86 -3.33 1.02 9.24
CA ALA A 86 -3.33 2.00 10.33
C ALA A 86 -3.28 1.31 11.70
N ILE A 87 -4.09 0.25 11.88
CA ILE A 87 -4.07 -0.57 13.11
C ILE A 87 -2.72 -1.27 13.26
N PHE A 88 -2.17 -1.82 12.18
CA PHE A 88 -0.84 -2.45 12.19
C PHE A 88 0.24 -1.47 12.66
N ASN A 89 0.30 -0.28 12.08
CA ASN A 89 1.28 0.75 12.43
C ASN A 89 1.18 1.11 13.92
N TRP A 90 -0.04 1.33 14.43
CA TRP A 90 -0.26 1.58 15.85
C TRP A 90 0.18 0.41 16.73
N LYS A 91 -0.30 -0.81 16.45
CA LYS A 91 -0.04 -1.97 17.31
C LYS A 91 1.42 -2.41 17.31
N ILE A 92 2.12 -2.30 16.19
CA ILE A 92 3.51 -2.74 16.08
C ILE A 92 4.48 -1.69 16.58
N TYR A 93 4.32 -0.43 16.17
CA TYR A 93 5.30 0.59 16.48
C TYR A 93 5.01 1.30 17.81
N HIS A 94 3.74 1.40 18.19
CA HIS A 94 3.28 2.20 19.33
C HIS A 94 2.22 1.50 20.20
N PRO A 95 2.42 0.24 20.65
CA PRO A 95 1.38 -0.58 21.28
C PRO A 95 0.76 0.03 22.55
N ARG A 96 1.49 0.92 23.24
CA ARG A 96 1.08 1.56 24.49
C ARG A 96 0.60 3.00 24.33
N SER A 97 0.74 3.60 23.15
CA SER A 97 0.37 5.01 22.94
C SER A 97 -1.13 5.15 22.62
N ARG A 98 -1.89 5.70 23.56
CA ARG A 98 -3.32 6.01 23.36
C ARG A 98 -3.53 7.13 22.33
N ALA A 99 -2.60 8.08 22.25
CA ALA A 99 -2.67 9.16 21.26
C ALA A 99 -2.55 8.62 19.83
N VAL A 100 -1.61 7.71 19.59
CA VAL A 100 -1.43 7.06 18.27
C VAL A 100 -2.62 6.14 17.95
N ALA A 101 -3.20 5.49 18.95
CA ALA A 101 -4.46 4.74 18.79
C ALA A 101 -5.58 5.66 18.29
N ALA A 102 -5.80 6.78 18.99
CA ALA A 102 -6.82 7.75 18.64
C ALA A 102 -6.60 8.32 17.23
N PHE A 103 -5.36 8.63 16.86
CA PHE A 103 -5.00 9.05 15.50
C PHE A 103 -5.35 8.00 14.45
N ALA A 104 -5.00 6.72 14.68
CA ALA A 104 -5.34 5.62 13.78
C ALA A 104 -6.87 5.47 13.62
N PHE A 105 -7.63 5.48 14.72
CA PHE A 105 -9.09 5.37 14.67
C PHE A 105 -9.76 6.60 14.07
N ALA A 106 -9.23 7.81 14.28
CA ALA A 106 -9.71 9.01 13.62
C ALA A 106 -9.54 8.91 12.09
N GLY A 107 -8.39 8.42 11.63
CA GLY A 107 -8.17 8.13 10.20
C GLY A 107 -9.14 7.09 9.65
N ILE A 108 -9.43 6.03 10.40
CA ILE A 108 -10.43 5.01 10.01
C ILE A 108 -11.84 5.62 9.93
N GLY A 109 -12.22 6.44 10.92
CA GLY A 109 -13.48 7.17 10.91
C GLY A 109 -13.61 8.10 9.70
N ALA A 110 -12.54 8.84 9.37
CA ALA A 110 -12.51 9.70 8.19
C ALA A 110 -12.65 8.89 6.88
N LEU A 111 -12.03 7.71 6.77
CA LEU A 111 -12.21 6.82 5.62
C LEU A 111 -13.65 6.31 5.50
N ALA A 112 -14.28 5.93 6.61
CA ALA A 112 -15.67 5.48 6.62
C ALA A 112 -16.62 6.60 6.20
N LEU A 113 -16.45 7.81 6.75
CA LEU A 113 -17.22 8.99 6.36
C LEU A 113 -17.01 9.33 4.88
N ALA A 114 -15.78 9.25 4.38
CA ALA A 114 -15.48 9.50 2.98
C ALA A 114 -16.15 8.49 2.04
N ILE A 115 -16.21 7.20 2.40
CA ILE A 115 -16.92 6.19 1.60
C ILE A 115 -18.43 6.45 1.61
N VAL A 116 -19.02 6.69 2.78
CA VAL A 116 -20.46 6.95 2.90
C VAL A 116 -20.83 8.22 2.13
N GLY A 117 -20.04 9.29 2.29
CA GLY A 117 -20.23 10.54 1.56
C GLY A 117 -20.11 10.38 0.05
N ASP A 118 -19.09 9.66 -0.45
CA ASP A 118 -18.93 9.35 -1.87
C ASP A 118 -20.13 8.56 -2.41
N GLY A 119 -20.55 7.50 -1.71
CA GLY A 119 -21.74 6.72 -2.07
C GLY A 119 -23.04 7.54 -2.09
N MET A 120 -23.26 8.43 -1.13
CA MET A 120 -24.47 9.26 -1.06
C MET A 120 -24.49 10.38 -2.11
N THR A 121 -23.33 10.96 -2.43
CA THR A 121 -23.25 12.12 -3.33
C THR A 121 -23.04 11.76 -4.78
N THR A 122 -22.27 10.70 -5.07
CA THR A 122 -21.91 10.30 -6.44
C THR A 122 -22.38 8.90 -6.81
N GLY A 123 -22.82 8.10 -5.84
CA GLY A 123 -23.10 6.68 -6.07
C GLY A 123 -21.84 5.90 -6.48
N PHE A 124 -20.64 6.38 -6.12
CA PHE A 124 -19.35 5.87 -6.60
C PHE A 124 -19.17 5.95 -8.12
N ALA A 125 -19.86 6.89 -8.78
CA ALA A 125 -19.62 7.16 -10.19
C ALA A 125 -18.11 7.40 -10.42
N PRO A 126 -17.53 6.88 -11.52
CA PRO A 126 -16.14 7.14 -11.86
C PRO A 126 -15.90 8.65 -11.77
N ALA A 127 -14.92 9.05 -10.95
CA ALA A 127 -14.71 10.46 -10.64
C ALA A 127 -14.60 11.26 -11.94
N SER A 128 -15.55 12.18 -12.15
CA SER A 128 -15.44 13.19 -13.20
C SER A 128 -14.32 14.17 -12.85
N TRP A 129 -14.02 15.08 -13.76
CA TRP A 129 -12.90 16.04 -13.69
C TRP A 129 -12.85 16.88 -12.39
N MET A 130 -13.97 16.97 -11.63
CA MET A 130 -13.98 17.47 -10.26
C MET A 130 -14.10 16.30 -9.29
N GLN A 131 -12.97 15.89 -8.73
CA GLN A 131 -12.94 14.94 -7.61
C GLN A 131 -13.78 15.52 -6.46
N PRO A 132 -14.91 14.89 -6.08
CA PRO A 132 -15.68 15.32 -4.92
C PRO A 132 -14.78 15.34 -3.69
N GLY A 133 -15.04 16.26 -2.75
CA GLY A 133 -14.25 16.38 -1.52
C GLY A 133 -14.09 15.06 -0.76
N TRP A 134 -15.08 14.17 -0.85
CA TRP A 134 -15.04 12.82 -0.26
C TRP A 134 -13.98 11.90 -0.88
N VAL A 135 -13.81 11.92 -2.20
CA VAL A 135 -12.79 11.09 -2.86
C VAL A 135 -11.39 11.59 -2.51
N LEU A 136 -11.20 12.91 -2.47
CA LEU A 136 -9.94 13.52 -2.05
C LEU A 136 -9.59 13.19 -0.60
N LEU A 137 -10.56 13.29 0.31
CA LEU A 137 -10.36 12.92 1.71
C LEU A 137 -9.96 11.44 1.84
N ARG A 138 -10.65 10.55 1.12
CA ARG A 138 -10.32 9.11 1.09
C ARG A 138 -8.89 8.86 0.61
N GLN A 139 -8.51 9.45 -0.52
CA GLN A 139 -7.16 9.29 -1.09
C GLN A 139 -6.08 9.86 -0.16
N PHE A 140 -6.32 11.05 0.42
CA PHE A 140 -5.38 11.68 1.34
C PHE A 140 -5.11 10.80 2.57
N VAL A 141 -6.16 10.26 3.20
CA VAL A 141 -5.99 9.38 4.37
C VAL A 141 -5.26 8.08 3.99
N GLN A 142 -5.57 7.49 2.83
CA GLN A 142 -4.87 6.28 2.35
C GLN A 142 -3.38 6.54 2.13
N ILE A 143 -3.03 7.65 1.46
CA ILE A 143 -1.65 8.09 1.24
C ILE A 143 -0.95 8.30 2.59
N ALA A 144 -1.59 9.03 3.51
CA ALA A 144 -1.03 9.33 4.82
C ALA A 144 -0.73 8.05 5.61
N VAL A 145 -1.61 7.04 5.58
CA VAL A 145 -1.38 5.75 6.26
C VAL A 145 -0.20 4.99 5.65
N LEU A 146 -0.05 4.98 4.33
CA LEU A 146 1.08 4.34 3.65
C LEU A 146 2.40 5.02 3.99
N LEU A 147 2.45 6.35 3.92
CA LEU A 147 3.64 7.14 4.22
C LEU A 147 3.99 7.11 5.71
N TRP A 148 3.00 7.06 6.60
CA TRP A 148 3.22 6.84 8.02
C TRP A 148 3.91 5.48 8.26
N GLY A 149 3.36 4.41 7.70
CA GLY A 149 3.95 3.07 7.85
C GLY A 149 5.36 2.96 7.26
N ALA A 150 5.63 3.65 6.16
CA ALA A 150 6.96 3.74 5.56
C ALA A 150 7.95 4.50 6.46
N SER A 151 7.51 5.63 7.03
CA SER A 151 8.33 6.46 7.94
C SER A 151 8.72 5.71 9.21
N GLU A 152 7.78 4.99 9.82
CA GLU A 152 8.02 4.15 11.00
C GLU A 152 9.03 3.04 10.69
N ALA A 153 8.84 2.33 9.58
CA ALA A 153 9.75 1.27 9.17
C ALA A 153 11.16 1.79 8.90
N LEU A 154 11.31 2.98 8.31
CA LEU A 154 12.59 3.62 8.09
C LEU A 154 13.28 3.99 9.42
N PHE A 155 12.51 4.52 10.38
CA PHE A 155 13.00 4.80 11.73
C PHE A 155 13.52 3.54 12.41
N TRP A 156 12.76 2.44 12.34
CA TRP A 156 13.16 1.15 12.92
C TRP A 156 14.35 0.51 12.20
N TRP A 157 14.46 0.64 10.88
CA TRP A 157 15.64 0.23 10.14
C TRP A 157 16.91 0.94 10.65
N ARG A 158 16.86 2.27 10.84
CA ARG A 158 17.99 3.04 11.40
C ARG A 158 18.34 2.59 12.81
N ARG A 159 17.35 2.26 13.64
CA ARG A 159 17.57 1.72 15.00
C ARG A 159 18.19 0.33 14.97
N MET A 160 17.75 -0.55 14.07
CA MET A 160 18.34 -1.88 13.90
C MET A 160 19.76 -1.80 13.33
N GLY A 161 20.06 -0.84 12.46
CA GLY A 161 21.42 -0.58 11.99
C GLY A 161 22.39 -0.28 13.15
N ARG A 162 21.95 0.49 14.15
CA ARG A 162 22.75 0.73 15.37
C ARG A 162 22.97 -0.55 16.18
N ARG A 163 21.95 -1.42 16.29
CA ARG A 163 22.07 -2.73 16.96
C ARG A 163 22.99 -3.70 16.23
N LEU A 164 22.99 -3.67 14.89
CA LEU A 164 23.90 -4.47 14.08
C LEU A 164 25.36 -4.10 14.30
N ARG A 165 25.67 -2.80 14.43
CA ARG A 165 27.04 -2.32 14.68
C ARG A 165 27.65 -2.84 15.97
N ILE A 166 26.83 -3.12 16.99
CA ILE A 166 27.27 -3.67 18.29
C ILE A 166 27.04 -5.18 18.40
N GLY A 167 26.72 -5.87 17.29
CA GLY A 167 26.63 -7.33 17.24
C GLY A 167 25.36 -7.96 17.83
N ILE A 168 24.33 -7.18 18.20
CA ILE A 168 23.10 -7.70 18.83
C ILE A 168 21.88 -7.74 17.91
N GLY A 169 22.01 -7.24 16.67
CA GLY A 169 20.91 -7.19 15.70
C GLY A 169 20.88 -8.39 14.75
N ASP A 170 19.69 -8.76 14.25
CA ASP A 170 19.56 -9.66 13.10
C ASP A 170 19.55 -8.84 11.79
N PRO A 171 20.53 -9.04 10.88
CA PRO A 171 20.60 -8.29 9.63
C PRO A 171 19.39 -8.51 8.72
N LEU A 172 18.75 -9.68 8.76
CA LEU A 172 17.53 -9.95 7.98
C LEU A 172 16.35 -9.13 8.48
N VAL A 173 16.21 -8.96 9.79
CA VAL A 173 15.12 -8.16 10.37
C VAL A 173 15.32 -6.68 10.01
N ALA A 174 16.53 -6.16 10.15
CA ALA A 174 16.86 -4.80 9.73
C ALA A 174 16.54 -4.58 8.24
N ASN A 175 16.96 -5.52 7.38
CA ASN A 175 16.71 -5.44 5.95
C ASN A 175 15.21 -5.50 5.60
N ARG A 176 14.40 -6.29 6.32
CA ARG A 176 12.95 -6.32 6.14
C ARG A 176 12.29 -4.98 6.46
N PHE A 177 12.74 -4.27 7.50
CA PHE A 177 12.26 -2.91 7.78
C PHE A 177 12.58 -1.96 6.63
N LEU A 178 13.78 -2.02 6.06
CA LEU A 178 14.15 -1.20 4.91
C LEU A 178 13.29 -1.52 3.68
N LEU A 179 13.15 -2.79 3.33
CA LEU A 179 12.33 -3.22 2.19
C LEU A 179 10.87 -2.84 2.38
N TRP A 180 10.32 -2.97 3.59
CA TRP A 180 8.96 -2.51 3.88
C TRP A 180 8.84 -0.99 3.74
N ALA A 181 9.81 -0.22 4.23
CA ALA A 181 9.85 1.23 4.09
C ALA A 181 9.87 1.66 2.60
N ILE A 182 10.72 1.02 1.78
CA ILE A 182 10.78 1.27 0.34
C ILE A 182 9.46 0.87 -0.32
N GLY A 183 8.96 -0.33 -0.04
CA GLY A 183 7.75 -0.84 -0.69
C GLY A 183 6.51 -0.01 -0.39
N ALA A 184 6.25 0.27 0.89
CA ALA A 184 5.14 1.12 1.31
C ALA A 184 5.36 2.58 0.90
N GLY A 185 6.60 3.07 0.97
CA GLY A 185 6.98 4.42 0.57
C GLY A 185 6.74 4.68 -0.91
N MET A 186 7.17 3.78 -1.79
CA MET A 186 6.93 3.91 -3.24
C MET A 186 5.44 3.85 -3.59
N ALA A 187 4.66 2.98 -2.92
CA ALA A 187 3.21 2.95 -3.11
C ALA A 187 2.54 4.26 -2.65
N GLY A 188 2.95 4.79 -1.49
CA GLY A 188 2.45 6.07 -0.96
C GLY A 188 2.86 7.27 -1.83
N LEU A 189 4.13 7.34 -2.26
CA LEU A 189 4.66 8.40 -3.11
C LEU A 189 4.03 8.38 -4.50
N GLY A 190 3.89 7.20 -5.12
CA GLY A 190 3.18 7.06 -6.39
C GLY A 190 1.75 7.58 -6.27
N SER A 191 1.03 7.17 -5.23
CA SER A 191 -0.33 7.65 -4.96
C SER A 191 -0.39 9.17 -4.73
N ALA A 192 0.58 9.73 -4.01
CA ALA A 192 0.66 11.18 -3.74
C ALA A 192 0.95 12.00 -5.00
N ILE A 193 1.91 11.56 -5.82
CA ILE A 193 2.23 12.19 -7.11
C ILE A 193 1.01 12.11 -8.03
N GLY A 194 0.35 10.95 -8.06
CA GLY A 194 -0.87 10.75 -8.81
C GLY A 194 -1.98 11.71 -8.45
N LEU A 195 -2.24 11.85 -7.14
CA LEU A 195 -3.20 12.81 -6.62
C LEU A 195 -2.83 14.24 -6.98
N ALA A 196 -1.57 14.64 -6.77
CA ALA A 196 -1.10 16.00 -7.05
C ALA A 196 -1.24 16.36 -8.54
N VAL A 197 -0.83 15.45 -9.44
CA VAL A 197 -0.94 15.66 -10.89
C VAL A 197 -2.42 15.72 -11.31
N GLY A 198 -3.28 14.86 -10.75
CA GLY A 198 -4.72 14.90 -10.99
C GLY A 198 -5.35 16.23 -10.57
N LEU A 199 -4.95 16.78 -9.42
CA LEU A 199 -5.42 18.09 -8.93
C LEU A 199 -4.93 19.25 -9.80
N VAL A 200 -3.68 19.21 -10.29
CA VAL A 200 -3.09 20.30 -11.09
C VAL A 200 -3.63 20.31 -12.51
N HIS A 201 -3.71 19.14 -13.16
CA HIS A 201 -4.12 19.05 -14.57
C HIS A 201 -5.63 18.89 -14.75
N GLY A 202 -6.36 18.54 -13.68
CA GLY A 202 -7.77 18.21 -13.77
C GLY A 202 -8.03 17.06 -14.73
N ARG A 203 -7.12 16.07 -14.83
CA ARG A 203 -7.23 14.88 -15.69
C ARG A 203 -7.02 13.60 -14.89
N PRO A 204 -7.69 12.50 -15.23
CA PRO A 204 -7.47 11.22 -14.56
C PRO A 204 -6.09 10.64 -14.94
N MET A 205 -5.50 9.88 -14.02
CA MET A 205 -4.11 9.43 -14.14
C MET A 205 -3.84 8.56 -15.37
N ASN A 206 -4.84 7.80 -15.83
CA ASN A 206 -4.75 6.91 -17.00
C ASN A 206 -4.71 7.65 -18.34
N GLU A 207 -5.01 8.95 -18.36
CA GLU A 207 -4.90 9.80 -19.55
C GLU A 207 -3.52 10.44 -19.72
N LEU A 208 -2.63 10.31 -18.72
CA LEU A 208 -1.29 10.86 -18.72
C LEU A 208 -0.27 9.71 -18.87
N PRO A 209 0.26 9.45 -20.09
CA PRO A 209 1.13 8.31 -20.33
C PRO A 209 2.39 8.30 -19.48
N GLU A 210 2.98 9.48 -19.24
CA GLU A 210 4.20 9.66 -18.44
C GLU A 210 3.94 9.31 -16.98
N LEU A 211 2.79 9.73 -16.45
CA LEU A 211 2.37 9.41 -15.09
C LEU A 211 2.09 7.93 -14.94
N THR A 212 1.41 7.34 -15.93
CA THR A 212 1.12 5.89 -15.95
C THR A 212 2.41 5.07 -15.95
N LEU A 213 3.43 5.50 -16.72
CA LEU A 213 4.76 4.88 -16.71
C LEU A 213 5.47 5.04 -15.36
N ALA A 214 5.42 6.24 -14.75
CA ALA A 214 5.97 6.48 -13.42
C ALA A 214 5.31 5.60 -12.35
N MET A 215 3.99 5.44 -12.40
CA MET A 215 3.25 4.54 -11.50
C MET A 215 3.63 3.08 -11.67
N SER A 216 3.88 2.63 -12.90
CA SER A 216 4.39 1.28 -13.19
C SER A 216 5.76 1.07 -12.53
N LEU A 217 6.64 2.06 -12.58
CA LEU A 217 7.95 2.00 -11.91
C LEU A 217 7.79 1.91 -10.38
N PHE A 218 6.95 2.77 -9.77
CA PHE A 218 6.67 2.71 -8.33
C PHE A 218 6.08 1.36 -7.92
N GLY A 219 5.13 0.83 -8.71
CA GLY A 219 4.54 -0.48 -8.51
C GLY A 219 5.58 -1.61 -8.59
N THR A 220 6.49 -1.54 -9.57
CA THR A 220 7.57 -2.52 -9.72
C THR A 220 8.52 -2.52 -8.52
N VAL A 221 8.99 -1.35 -8.11
CA VAL A 221 9.88 -1.22 -6.93
C VAL A 221 9.18 -1.69 -5.67
N SER A 222 7.89 -1.36 -5.52
CA SER A 222 7.07 -1.84 -4.41
C SER A 222 6.93 -3.37 -4.42
N ALA A 223 6.65 -3.97 -5.58
CA ALA A 223 6.53 -5.41 -5.77
C ALA A 223 7.84 -6.13 -5.41
N VAL A 224 8.97 -5.70 -5.97
CA VAL A 224 10.28 -6.32 -5.68
C VAL A 224 10.61 -6.22 -4.18
N SER A 225 10.36 -5.06 -3.57
CA SER A 225 10.62 -4.86 -2.14
C SER A 225 9.74 -5.78 -1.28
N LEU A 226 8.45 -5.89 -1.62
CA LEU A 226 7.50 -6.75 -0.92
C LEU A 226 7.88 -8.23 -1.08
N TRP A 227 8.24 -8.65 -2.29
CA TRP A 227 8.71 -10.00 -2.57
C TRP A 227 9.96 -10.34 -1.75
N LEU A 228 10.97 -9.47 -1.74
CA LEU A 228 12.18 -9.70 -0.96
C LEU A 228 11.91 -9.66 0.56
N ALA A 229 10.97 -8.86 1.04
CA ALA A 229 10.66 -8.79 2.47
C ALA A 229 10.07 -10.12 3.00
N PHE A 230 9.14 -10.71 2.25
CA PHE A 230 8.35 -11.87 2.72
C PHE A 230 8.74 -13.20 2.06
N ALA A 231 9.24 -13.18 0.83
CA ALA A 231 9.58 -14.33 0.01
C ALA A 231 11.04 -14.30 -0.48
N ALA A 232 11.96 -13.68 0.29
CA ALA A 232 13.38 -13.66 -0.03
C ALA A 232 13.94 -15.05 -0.40
N PRO A 233 14.61 -15.19 -1.56
CA PRO A 233 15.30 -16.43 -1.92
C PRO A 233 16.52 -16.67 -1.03
N ALA A 234 17.00 -17.91 -0.96
CA ALA A 234 18.09 -18.32 -0.07
C ALA A 234 19.39 -17.55 -0.34
N PHE A 235 19.73 -17.29 -1.61
CA PHE A 235 20.93 -16.53 -1.97
C PHE A 235 20.86 -15.09 -1.43
N TYR A 236 19.69 -14.45 -1.48
CA TYR A 236 19.50 -13.09 -0.94
C TYR A 236 19.67 -13.07 0.57
N LYS A 237 19.12 -14.06 1.28
CA LYS A 237 19.32 -14.19 2.74
C LYS A 237 20.79 -14.40 3.11
N ARG A 238 21.52 -15.21 2.33
CA ARG A 238 22.97 -15.40 2.51
C ARG A 238 23.74 -14.10 2.28
N TRP A 239 23.40 -13.38 1.21
CA TRP A 239 24.02 -12.08 0.90
C TRP A 239 23.79 -11.04 2.00
N VAL A 240 22.57 -10.92 2.52
CA VAL A 240 22.26 -9.98 3.63
C VAL A 240 22.98 -10.37 4.94
N ARG A 241 23.18 -11.67 5.19
CA ARG A 241 23.89 -12.18 6.38
C ARG A 241 25.41 -12.17 6.24
N ALA A 242 25.94 -12.05 5.04
CA ALA A 242 27.39 -12.06 4.83
C ALA A 242 28.02 -10.95 5.68
N PRO A 243 29.11 -11.24 6.43
CA PRO A 243 29.82 -10.22 7.17
C PRO A 243 30.18 -9.09 6.20
N ARG A 244 29.65 -7.89 6.41
CA ARG A 244 30.20 -6.72 5.75
C ARG A 244 31.58 -6.57 6.33
N ARG A 245 32.62 -6.85 5.53
CA ARG A 245 33.99 -6.50 5.91
C ARG A 245 33.92 -5.05 6.36
N ALA A 246 34.32 -4.79 7.60
CA ALA A 246 34.43 -3.43 8.07
C ALA A 246 35.35 -2.74 7.06
N GLU A 247 34.80 -1.82 6.26
CA GLU A 247 35.61 -0.87 5.52
C GLU A 247 36.28 -0.05 6.63
N VAL A 248 37.53 -0.42 6.91
CA VAL A 248 38.43 0.23 7.87
C VAL A 248 38.86 1.57 7.30
#